data_AF-X1KNW5-F1
#
_entry.id   AF-X1KNW5-F1
#
_cell.length_a   1.000
_cell.length_b   1.000
_cell.length_c   1.000
_cell.angle_alpha   90.00
_cell.angle_beta   90.00
_cell.angle_gamma   90.00
#
_symmetry.space_group_name_H-M   'P 1'
#
loop_
_entity.id
_entity.type
_entity.pdbx_description
1 polymer ?
#
loop_
_entity_poly.entity_id
_entity_poly.type
_entity_poly.pdbx_seq_one_letter_code
_entity_poly.pdbx_strand_id
1 'polypeptide(L)'
;DGIFCNAQMTKKQIKKYCNIDDNAKNLLYKAMEKLNLSTRAYDRILKVARTIADLELSEKIEISHLSEAIQYRSLDRKLWLY
;
A
#
# COMPACT_ATOMS: atom_id res chain seq x y z
N ASP A 1 10.17 19.21 -4.04
CA ASP A 1 9.31 18.08 -4.45
C ASP A 1 7.81 18.38 -4.52
N GLY A 2 7.26 19.44 -3.92
CA GLY A 2 5.93 19.97 -4.26
C GLY A 2 4.72 19.03 -4.03
N ILE A 3 4.89 17.95 -3.26
CA ILE A 3 3.79 17.06 -2.86
C ILE A 3 3.34 17.40 -1.44
N PHE A 4 2.03 17.31 -1.20
CA PHE A 4 1.39 17.64 0.08
C PHE A 4 0.87 16.40 0.81
N CYS A 5 0.79 15.25 0.13
CA CYS A 5 0.34 13.99 0.74
C CYS A 5 0.92 12.75 0.04
N ASN A 6 0.86 11.60 0.73
CA ASN A 6 1.39 10.33 0.24
C ASN A 6 0.76 9.86 -1.07
N ALA A 7 -0.51 10.20 -1.31
CA ALA A 7 -1.20 9.86 -2.55
C ALA A 7 -0.49 10.44 -3.79
N GLN A 8 0.19 11.59 -3.65
CA GLN A 8 0.88 12.30 -4.74
C GLN A 8 2.30 11.77 -5.00
N MET A 9 2.81 10.81 -4.22
CA MET A 9 4.17 10.29 -4.40
C MET A 9 4.41 9.76 -5.83
N THR A 10 5.56 10.11 -6.39
CA THR A 10 6.08 9.54 -7.64
C THR A 10 6.65 8.13 -7.41
N LYS A 11 6.88 7.35 -8.48
CA LYS A 11 7.53 6.04 -8.37
C LYS A 11 8.88 6.08 -7.66
N LYS A 12 9.66 7.13 -7.90
CA LYS A 12 10.97 7.33 -7.23
C LYS A 12 10.79 7.55 -5.73
N GLN A 13 9.77 8.30 -5.33
CA GLN A 13 9.44 8.54 -3.91
C GLN A 13 8.87 7.30 -3.24
N ILE A 14 8.02 6.51 -3.91
CA ILE A 14 7.53 5.23 -3.39
C ILE A 14 8.72 4.30 -3.07
N LYS A 15 9.69 4.16 -3.98
CA LYS A 15 10.91 3.37 -3.74
C LYS A 15 11.77 3.89 -2.58
N LYS A 16 11.65 5.18 -2.24
CA LYS A 16 12.44 5.80 -1.16
C LYS A 16 11.74 5.68 0.20
N TYR A 17 10.43 5.89 0.24
CA TYR A 17 9.67 6.04 1.48
C TYR A 17 8.78 4.84 1.82
N CYS A 18 8.48 3.98 0.85
CA CYS A 18 7.65 2.79 1.04
C CYS A 18 8.48 1.51 1.01
N ASN A 19 9.60 1.51 1.74
CA ASN A 19 10.39 0.30 1.91
C ASN A 19 9.67 -0.66 2.88
N ILE A 20 9.55 -1.90 2.44
CA ILE A 20 8.92 -3.00 3.16
C ILE A 20 9.90 -4.18 3.22
N ASP A 21 9.82 -4.98 4.27
CA ASP A 21 10.62 -6.18 4.43
C ASP A 21 10.15 -7.30 3.47
N ASP A 22 10.90 -8.40 3.42
CA ASP A 22 10.60 -9.49 2.49
C ASP A 22 9.30 -10.23 2.86
N ASN A 23 8.91 -10.24 4.14
CA ASN A 23 7.64 -10.82 4.58
C ASN A 23 6.45 -10.01 4.04
N ALA A 24 6.50 -8.69 4.17
CA ALA A 24 5.50 -7.78 3.65
C ALA A 24 5.47 -7.79 2.11
N LYS A 25 6.63 -7.89 1.43
CA LYS A 25 6.65 -8.08 -0.03
C LYS A 25 5.92 -9.37 -0.43
N ASN A 26 6.23 -10.48 0.23
CA ASN A 26 5.60 -11.76 -0.06
C ASN A 26 4.08 -11.73 0.17
N LEU A 27 3.62 -11.06 1.23
CA LEU A 27 2.20 -10.82 1.47
C LEU A 27 1.57 -10.04 0.31
N LEU A 28 2.21 -8.95 -0.11
CA LEU A 28 1.71 -8.10 -1.20
C LEU A 28 1.61 -8.89 -2.51
N TYR A 29 2.65 -9.64 -2.88
CA TYR A 29 2.65 -10.48 -4.07
C TYR A 29 1.51 -11.49 -4.06
N LYS A 30 1.34 -12.23 -2.95
CA LYS A 30 0.23 -13.19 -2.80
C LYS A 30 -1.14 -12.51 -2.93
N ALA A 31 -1.31 -11.33 -2.35
CA ALA A 31 -2.54 -10.56 -2.47
C ALA A 31 -2.78 -10.09 -3.92
N MET A 32 -1.72 -9.69 -4.63
CA MET A 32 -1.82 -9.29 -6.03
C MET A 32 -2.32 -10.41 -6.92
N GLU A 33 -1.76 -11.60 -6.77
CA GLU A 33 -2.17 -12.80 -7.52
C GLU A 33 -3.59 -13.21 -7.16
N LYS A 34 -3.91 -13.32 -5.87
CA LYS A 34 -5.23 -13.77 -5.41
C LYS A 34 -6.37 -12.83 -5.82
N LEU A 35 -6.11 -11.52 -5.91
CA LEU A 35 -7.11 -10.48 -6.16
C LEU A 35 -7.06 -9.92 -7.59
N ASN A 36 -6.22 -10.51 -8.47
CA ASN A 36 -5.93 -10.04 -9.82
C ASN A 36 -5.68 -8.52 -9.88
N LEU A 37 -4.83 -8.02 -8.99
CA LEU A 37 -4.52 -6.59 -8.91
C LEU A 37 -3.46 -6.20 -9.94
N SER A 38 -3.54 -4.96 -10.43
CA SER A 38 -2.55 -4.42 -11.36
C SER A 38 -1.38 -3.77 -10.63
N THR A 39 -0.28 -3.53 -11.33
CA THR A 39 0.87 -2.76 -10.82
C THR A 39 0.48 -1.35 -10.33
N ARG A 40 -0.60 -0.75 -10.86
CA ARG A 40 -1.13 0.51 -10.33
C ARG A 40 -1.75 0.34 -8.95
N ALA A 41 -2.39 -0.80 -8.69
CA ALA A 41 -2.92 -1.12 -7.37
C ALA A 41 -1.80 -1.42 -6.36
N TYR A 42 -0.72 -2.05 -6.79
CA TYR A 42 0.51 -2.21 -5.97
C TYR A 42 1.01 -0.86 -5.45
N ASP A 43 1.24 0.10 -6.36
CA ASP A 43 1.71 1.44 -5.99
C ASP A 43 0.74 2.15 -5.04
N ARG A 44 -0.58 1.99 -5.24
CA ARG A 44 -1.60 2.56 -4.34
C ARG A 44 -1.57 1.91 -2.95
N ILE A 45 -1.46 0.58 -2.88
CA ILE A 45 -1.39 -0.13 -1.61
C ILE A 45 -0.19 0.34 -0.80
N LEU A 46 0.98 0.50 -1.42
CA LEU A 46 2.17 1.02 -0.72
C LEU A 46 1.95 2.45 -0.19
N LYS A 47 1.34 3.33 -0.98
CA LYS A 47 1.03 4.70 -0.53
C LYS A 47 0.05 4.72 0.64
N VAL A 48 -0.97 3.86 0.61
CA VAL A 48 -1.95 3.74 1.70
C VAL A 48 -1.28 3.16 2.94
N ALA A 49 -0.48 2.11 2.80
CA ALA A 49 0.29 1.53 3.90
C ALA A 49 1.25 2.56 4.53
N ARG A 50 1.87 3.43 3.73
CA ARG A 50 2.66 4.55 4.24
C ARG A 50 1.81 5.54 5.02
N THR A 51 0.63 5.90 4.52
CA THR A 51 -0.29 6.79 5.25
C THR A 51 -0.70 6.19 6.59
N ILE A 52 -1.02 4.90 6.64
CA ILE A 52 -1.37 4.23 7.90
C ILE A 52 -0.18 4.27 8.87
N ALA A 53 1.02 3.92 8.39
CA ALA A 53 2.24 4.01 9.19
C ALA A 53 2.49 5.44 9.71
N ASP A 54 2.29 6.47 8.89
CA ASP A 54 2.43 7.86 9.30
C ASP A 54 1.41 8.25 10.39
N LEU A 55 0.17 7.78 10.28
CA LEU A 55 -0.88 8.03 11.28
C LEU A 55 -0.58 7.33 12.61
N GLU A 56 0.07 6.17 12.58
CA GLU A 56 0.54 5.44 13.76
C GLU A 56 1.90 5.92 14.28
N LEU A 57 2.47 6.98 13.68
CA LEU A 57 3.81 7.49 14.00
C LEU A 57 4.92 6.42 13.83
N SER A 58 4.71 5.46 12.93
CA SER A 58 5.68 4.43 12.60
C SER A 58 6.63 4.88 11.50
N GLU A 59 7.93 4.83 11.77
CA GLU A 59 8.96 5.12 10.77
C GLU A 59 8.96 4.11 9.63
N LYS A 60 8.63 2.85 9.91
CA LYS A 60 8.63 1.75 8.94
C LYS A 60 7.21 1.32 8.59
N ILE A 61 7.05 0.84 7.36
CA ILE A 61 5.82 0.16 6.97
C ILE A 61 5.92 -1.29 7.46
N GLU A 62 5.31 -1.54 8.61
CA GLU A 62 5.11 -2.88 9.14
C GLU A 62 4.07 -3.68 8.34
N ILE A 63 4.11 -5.00 8.50
CA ILE A 63 3.20 -5.93 7.80
C ILE A 63 1.72 -5.64 8.12
N SER A 64 1.41 -5.16 9.32
CA SER A 64 0.06 -4.77 9.76
C SER A 64 -0.52 -3.66 8.89
N HIS A 65 0.23 -2.57 8.68
CA HIS A 65 -0.21 -1.46 7.83
C HIS A 65 -0.49 -1.91 6.39
N LEU A 66 0.34 -2.85 5.89
CA LEU A 66 0.17 -3.39 4.56
C LEU A 66 -1.07 -4.30 4.46
N SER A 67 -1.28 -5.17 5.45
CA SER A 67 -2.48 -6.00 5.56
C SER A 67 -3.75 -5.16 5.57
N GLU A 68 -3.75 -4.05 6.30
CA GLU A 68 -4.88 -3.13 6.37
C GLU A 68 -5.12 -2.42 5.02
N ALA A 69 -4.06 -1.91 4.38
CA ALA A 69 -4.14 -1.30 3.06
C ALA A 69 -4.72 -2.25 1.98
N ILE A 70 -4.35 -3.53 2.02
CA ILE A 70 -4.91 -4.57 1.13
C ILE A 70 -6.39 -4.81 1.42
N GLN A 71 -6.79 -4.82 2.69
CA GLN A 71 -8.18 -5.02 3.10
C GLN A 71 -9.07 -3.88 2.60
N TYR A 72 -8.63 -2.62 2.73
CA TYR A 72 -9.37 -1.48 2.17
C TYR A 72 -9.61 -1.62 0.67
N ARG A 73 -8.60 -2.11 -0.08
CA ARG A 73 -8.74 -2.32 -1.53
C ARG A 73 -9.72 -3.45 -1.87
N SER A 74 -9.76 -4.49 -1.05
CA SER A 74 -10.67 -5.63 -1.22
C SER A 74 -12.11 -5.24 -0.88
N LEU A 75 -12.29 -4.47 0.19
CA LEU A 75 -13.57 -3.93 0.62
C LEU A 75 -14.17 -3.03 -0.46
N ASP A 76 -13.37 -2.10 -0.99
CA ASP A 76 -13.76 -1.23 -2.10
C ASP A 76 -14.31 -2.07 -3.25
N ARG A 77 -13.55 -3.05 -3.76
CA ARG A 77 -14.02 -3.95 -4.84
C ARG A 77 -15.37 -4.62 -4.54
N LYS A 78 -15.62 -5.05 -3.30
CA LYS A 78 -16.91 -5.67 -2.93
C LYS A 78 -18.06 -4.65 -2.96
N LEU A 79 -17.83 -3.42 -2.51
CA LEU A 79 -18.83 -2.35 -2.52
C LEU A 79 -19.29 -1.96 -3.94
N TRP A 80 -18.41 -1.99 -4.95
CA TRP A 80 -18.76 -1.66 -6.34
C TRP A 80 -19.51 -2.78 -7.09
N LEU A 81 -19.63 -3.97 -6.50
CA LEU A 81 -20.32 -5.12 -7.11
C LEU A 81 -21.78 -5.25 -6.64
N TYR A 82 -22.24 -4.37 -5.75
CA TYR A 82 -23.63 -4.19 -5.34
C TYR A 82 -24.16 -2.88 -5.95
#